data_AF-A0A8C0LHN8-F1
#
_entry.id   AF-A0A8C0LHN8-F1
#
_cell.length_a   1.000
_cell.length_b   1.000
_cell.length_c   1.000
_cell.angle_alpha   90.00
_cell.angle_beta   90.00
_cell.angle_gamma   90.00
#
_symmetry.space_group_name_H-M   'P 1'
#
loop_
_entity.id
_entity.type
_entity.pdbx_description
1 polymer ?
#
loop_
_entity_poly.entity_id
_entity_poly.type
_entity_poly.pdbx_seq_one_letter_code
_entity_poly.pdbx_strand_id
1 'polypeptide(L)'
;MDTLQLHCEATLTYDTLRFAEFEDFPETSEPVWILGRKYSIFTEKDEILSDVASRLWFTYRKNFPAIGGTGPTSDTGWGCMLRCGQMIFAQALVCRHLGRDWRWTQRKRQPDSYFNVLNAFIDRKDSYYSIHQIAQMGVGEGKSIGQWYGPNTVAQVLKKLAVFDTWSALAVHIAMDNTVVMEDIRRLCRGSLPCAGAAALPADSSRHCNGFPAGAEVTNRLAPWRPLVLLIPLRLGLTDINEAYVETLKRCFMMPQSLGVIGGKPNSAHYFIGYVGEELIYLDPHTTQPAVEFTDSCFIPDESFHCQHPPSRMSIGELDPSIAVGFFCKTEGDFDDWCQQVRQVGGGSRAWWGLGEGHLGVSRRGSRLPGHLAHSPQCRLWHRPCCGPSETASGVSVVELAPCGCWFAGAAPRAAPDGCVC
;
A
#
# COMPACT_ATOMS: atom_id res chain seq x y z
N MET A 1 20.86 5.52 34.71
CA MET A 1 20.63 4.31 33.87
C MET A 1 19.20 4.25 33.33
N ASP A 2 18.37 5.20 33.74
CA ASP A 2 16.91 5.08 33.78
C ASP A 2 16.26 5.39 32.43
N THR A 3 16.88 6.27 31.63
CA THR A 3 16.37 6.66 30.29
C THR A 3 16.34 5.51 29.28
N LEU A 4 17.29 4.57 29.36
CA LEU A 4 17.30 3.37 28.52
C LEU A 4 16.24 2.35 28.95
N GLN A 5 15.96 2.26 30.26
CA GLN A 5 14.98 1.34 30.80
C GLN A 5 13.55 1.82 30.49
N LEU A 6 13.27 3.11 30.67
CA LEU A 6 12.02 3.77 30.25
C LEU A 6 11.76 3.67 28.74
N HIS A 7 12.79 3.80 27.89
CA HIS A 7 12.64 3.55 26.44
C HIS A 7 12.31 2.08 26.13
N CYS A 8 12.92 1.13 26.84
CA CYS A 8 12.66 -0.30 26.64
C CYS A 8 11.22 -0.67 27.02
N GLU A 9 10.74 -0.19 28.17
CA GLU A 9 9.36 -0.40 28.65
C GLU A 9 8.32 0.22 27.70
N ALA A 10 8.53 1.46 27.24
CA ALA A 10 7.66 2.12 26.27
C ALA A 10 7.69 1.52 24.85
N THR A 11 8.68 0.68 24.53
CA THR A 11 8.77 -0.04 23.25
C THR A 11 8.00 -1.36 23.30
N LEU A 12 7.96 -2.02 24.47
CA LEU A 12 7.27 -3.31 24.65
C LEU A 12 5.75 -3.20 24.66
N THR A 13 5.18 -2.04 25.02
CA THR A 13 3.72 -1.81 25.00
C THR A 13 3.10 -1.86 23.60
N TYR A 14 3.91 -1.72 22.54
CA TYR A 14 3.48 -1.86 21.14
C TYR A 14 3.72 -3.26 20.56
N ASP A 15 4.27 -4.21 21.34
CA ASP A 15 4.44 -5.62 20.97
C ASP A 15 3.16 -6.41 21.38
N THR A 16 2.00 -5.95 20.93
CA THR A 16 0.70 -6.47 21.40
C THR A 16 0.47 -7.91 20.99
N LEU A 17 1.01 -8.34 19.85
CA LEU A 17 0.86 -9.71 19.35
C LEU A 17 1.57 -10.74 20.25
N ARG A 18 2.63 -10.34 20.96
CA ARG A 18 3.33 -11.21 21.94
C ARG A 18 2.47 -11.60 23.13
N PHE A 19 1.43 -10.82 23.43
CA PHE A 19 0.50 -11.06 24.53
C PHE A 19 -0.92 -11.39 24.04
N ALA A 20 -1.11 -11.58 22.74
CA ALA A 20 -2.39 -11.98 22.18
C ALA A 20 -2.70 -13.45 22.50
N GLU A 21 -3.97 -13.74 22.79
CA GLU A 21 -4.46 -15.11 22.89
C GLU A 21 -4.73 -15.66 21.49
N PHE A 22 -4.11 -16.79 21.16
CA PHE A 22 -4.27 -17.45 19.87
C PHE A 22 -5.28 -18.60 19.99
N GLU A 23 -6.51 -18.35 19.57
CA GLU A 23 -7.50 -19.41 19.41
C GLU A 23 -7.29 -20.17 18.10
N ASP A 24 -7.49 -21.49 18.14
CA ASP A 24 -7.67 -22.31 16.94
C ASP A 24 -8.86 -21.81 16.08
N PHE A 25 -8.92 -22.23 14.81
CA PHE A 25 -10.10 -21.96 13.99
C PHE A 25 -11.36 -22.62 14.58
N PRO A 26 -12.51 -21.91 14.62
CA PRO A 26 -13.74 -22.48 15.13
C PRO A 26 -14.27 -23.55 14.16
N GLU A 27 -14.58 -24.74 14.68
CA GLU A 27 -15.11 -25.87 13.92
C GLU A 27 -16.57 -25.62 13.47
N THR A 28 -16.73 -24.89 12.36
CA THR A 28 -18.03 -24.44 11.83
C THR A 28 -18.24 -24.90 10.39
N SER A 29 -19.50 -24.94 9.94
CA SER A 29 -19.83 -25.17 8.52
C SER A 29 -19.59 -23.96 7.62
N GLU A 30 -19.16 -22.82 8.18
CA GLU A 30 -18.89 -21.62 7.41
C GLU A 30 -17.61 -21.77 6.58
N PRO A 31 -17.62 -21.35 5.30
CA PRO A 31 -16.45 -21.47 4.45
C PRO A 31 -15.38 -20.45 4.85
N VAL A 32 -14.15 -20.93 4.99
CA VAL A 32 -12.97 -20.08 5.18
C VAL A 32 -12.55 -19.54 3.81
N TRP A 33 -12.55 -18.22 3.64
CA TRP A 33 -12.06 -17.58 2.42
C TRP A 33 -10.73 -16.88 2.68
N ILE A 34 -9.71 -17.16 1.87
CA ILE A 34 -8.41 -16.49 1.92
C ILE A 34 -8.03 -16.09 0.48
N LEU A 35 -7.95 -14.79 0.21
CA LEU A 35 -7.43 -14.22 -1.05
C LEU A 35 -7.90 -14.96 -2.32
N GLY A 36 -9.21 -15.03 -2.55
CA GLY A 36 -9.81 -15.67 -3.72
C GLY A 36 -9.88 -17.21 -3.69
N ARG A 37 -9.47 -17.85 -2.59
CA ARG A 37 -9.59 -19.31 -2.38
C ARG A 37 -10.59 -19.60 -1.26
N LYS A 38 -11.43 -20.60 -1.47
CA LYS A 38 -12.42 -21.12 -0.51
C LYS A 38 -11.92 -22.44 0.04
N TYR A 39 -12.07 -22.64 1.35
CA TYR A 39 -11.70 -23.86 2.06
C TYR A 39 -12.79 -24.26 3.06
N SER A 40 -12.82 -25.54 3.42
CA SER A 40 -13.65 -26.12 4.49
C SER A 40 -12.77 -26.51 5.68
N ILE A 41 -13.05 -25.97 6.87
CA ILE A 41 -12.23 -26.23 8.07
C ILE A 41 -12.18 -27.71 8.47
N PHE A 42 -13.23 -28.48 8.17
CA PHE A 42 -13.30 -29.91 8.51
C PHE A 42 -12.40 -30.81 7.65
N THR A 43 -12.06 -30.38 6.44
CA THR A 43 -11.37 -31.23 5.44
C THR A 43 -10.07 -30.63 4.92
N GLU A 44 -9.87 -29.32 5.09
CA GLU A 44 -8.77 -28.55 4.46
C GLU A 44 -8.03 -27.67 5.50
N LYS A 45 -7.99 -28.09 6.79
CA LYS A 45 -7.32 -27.32 7.87
C LYS A 45 -5.83 -27.11 7.59
N ASP A 46 -5.13 -28.11 7.08
CA ASP A 46 -3.71 -28.02 6.76
C ASP A 46 -3.46 -27.11 5.55
N GLU A 47 -4.35 -27.10 4.55
CA GLU A 47 -4.31 -26.21 3.39
C GLU A 47 -4.58 -24.75 3.79
N ILE A 48 -5.51 -24.51 4.71
CA ILE A 48 -5.77 -23.18 5.30
C ILE A 48 -4.50 -22.68 6.01
N LEU A 49 -3.95 -23.46 6.93
CA LEU A 49 -2.74 -23.09 7.68
C LEU A 49 -1.54 -22.88 6.75
N SER A 50 -1.36 -23.77 5.76
CA SER A 50 -0.32 -23.66 4.73
C SER A 50 -0.47 -22.38 3.91
N ASP A 51 -1.68 -21.99 3.50
CA ASP A 51 -1.90 -20.80 2.69
C ASP A 51 -1.66 -19.50 3.46
N VAL A 52 -2.07 -19.45 4.74
CA VAL A 52 -1.76 -18.30 5.63
C VAL A 52 -0.26 -18.22 5.91
N ALA A 53 0.37 -19.32 6.35
CA ALA A 53 1.80 -19.35 6.64
C ALA A 53 2.66 -19.07 5.39
N SER A 54 2.16 -19.35 4.19
CA SER A 54 2.83 -19.02 2.92
C SER A 54 2.83 -17.53 2.58
N ARG A 55 2.02 -16.69 3.24
CA ARG A 55 2.05 -15.25 2.99
C ARG A 55 3.31 -14.65 3.60
N LEU A 56 3.93 -13.72 2.87
CA LEU A 56 5.07 -12.96 3.38
C LEU A 56 4.58 -11.99 4.47
N TRP A 57 5.03 -12.25 5.69
CA TRP A 57 4.64 -11.56 6.91
C TRP A 57 5.74 -10.57 7.30
N PHE A 58 5.38 -9.29 7.40
CA PHE A 58 6.29 -8.23 7.84
C PHE A 58 5.80 -7.65 9.15
N THR A 59 6.68 -7.64 10.14
CA THR A 59 6.42 -7.15 11.50
C THR A 59 7.32 -5.94 11.79
N TYR A 60 7.15 -5.33 12.96
CA TYR A 60 8.17 -4.43 13.49
C TYR A 60 9.55 -5.12 13.51
N ARG A 61 10.57 -4.36 13.15
CA ARG A 61 11.97 -4.79 13.17
C ARG A 61 12.82 -3.79 13.96
N LYS A 62 13.87 -4.29 14.60
CA LYS A 62 14.85 -3.50 15.36
C LYS A 62 16.28 -3.84 14.94
N ASN A 63 17.20 -2.92 15.18
CA ASN A 63 18.63 -3.01 14.85
C ASN A 63 18.91 -2.99 13.32
N PHE A 64 17.98 -2.47 12.51
CA PHE A 64 18.29 -2.16 11.11
C PHE A 64 19.12 -0.85 11.01
N PRO A 65 19.85 -0.61 9.90
CA PRO A 65 20.64 0.61 9.72
C PRO A 65 19.77 1.88 9.84
N ALA A 66 20.27 2.95 10.47
CA ALA A 66 19.48 4.15 10.72
C ALA A 66 18.84 4.76 9.44
N ILE A 67 17.53 5.00 9.47
CA ILE A 67 16.80 5.61 8.34
C ILE A 67 17.34 7.03 8.12
N GLY A 68 17.76 7.36 6.89
CA GLY A 68 18.40 8.64 6.59
C GLY A 68 19.77 8.85 7.26
N GLY A 69 20.37 7.82 7.86
CA GLY A 69 21.67 7.87 8.54
C GLY A 69 21.62 8.31 10.00
N THR A 70 20.59 9.07 10.42
CA THR A 70 20.42 9.56 11.81
C THR A 70 19.03 9.33 12.40
N GLY A 71 18.09 8.82 11.61
CA GLY A 71 16.73 8.49 12.05
C GLY A 71 16.64 7.14 12.78
N PRO A 72 15.41 6.61 12.95
CA PRO A 72 15.18 5.38 13.72
C PRO A 72 15.96 4.16 13.19
N THR A 73 16.34 3.28 14.11
CA THR A 73 16.87 1.92 13.89
C THR A 73 15.86 0.82 14.27
N SER A 74 14.64 1.23 14.60
CA SER A 74 13.47 0.39 14.84
C SER A 74 12.21 1.09 14.33
N ASP A 75 11.24 0.32 13.81
CA ASP A 75 9.92 0.84 13.44
C ASP A 75 8.80 0.52 14.44
N THR A 76 9.15 -0.11 15.57
CA THR A 76 8.21 -0.41 16.67
C THR A 76 7.40 0.82 17.08
N GLY A 77 6.09 0.64 17.18
CA GLY A 77 5.15 1.66 17.63
C GLY A 77 4.74 2.68 16.57
N TRP A 78 5.32 2.69 15.36
CA TRP A 78 4.91 3.63 14.29
C TRP A 78 4.79 3.01 12.89
N GLY A 79 5.53 1.95 12.59
CA GLY A 79 5.61 1.34 11.27
C GLY A 79 4.44 0.45 10.84
N CYS A 80 3.42 0.17 11.67
CA CYS A 80 2.46 -0.92 11.41
C CYS A 80 1.73 -0.82 10.07
N MET A 81 1.23 0.37 9.67
CA MET A 81 0.61 0.54 8.35
C MET A 81 1.62 0.40 7.19
N LEU A 82 2.89 0.75 7.41
CA LEU A 82 3.95 0.56 6.42
C LEU A 82 4.21 -0.94 6.23
N ARG A 83 4.22 -1.72 7.33
CA ARG A 83 4.31 -3.19 7.31
C ARG A 83 3.11 -3.86 6.64
N CYS A 84 1.88 -3.39 6.92
CA CYS A 84 0.69 -3.83 6.18
C CYS A 84 0.80 -3.53 4.69
N GLY A 85 1.30 -2.35 4.33
CA GLY A 85 1.64 -1.98 2.96
C GLY A 85 2.66 -2.92 2.31
N GLN A 86 3.73 -3.28 3.03
CA GLN A 86 4.69 -4.30 2.57
C GLN A 86 3.99 -5.64 2.33
N MET A 87 3.16 -6.13 3.25
CA MET A 87 2.50 -7.43 3.11
C MET A 87 1.56 -7.50 1.89
N ILE A 88 0.66 -6.51 1.71
CA ILE A 88 -0.26 -6.52 0.57
C ILE A 88 0.46 -6.35 -0.78
N PHE A 89 1.57 -5.59 -0.81
CA PHE A 89 2.36 -5.42 -2.03
C PHE A 89 3.24 -6.64 -2.32
N ALA A 90 3.83 -7.26 -1.29
CA ALA A 90 4.55 -8.52 -1.42
C ALA A 90 3.63 -9.65 -1.91
N GLN A 91 2.38 -9.70 -1.45
CA GLN A 91 1.39 -10.64 -1.99
C GLN A 91 1.16 -10.44 -3.50
N ALA A 92 1.14 -9.20 -3.98
CA ALA A 92 1.08 -8.93 -5.42
C ALA A 92 2.34 -9.42 -6.17
N LEU A 93 3.53 -9.22 -5.59
CA LEU A 93 4.79 -9.73 -6.14
C LEU A 93 4.84 -11.27 -6.14
N VAL A 94 4.32 -11.92 -5.11
CA VAL A 94 4.14 -13.39 -5.06
C VAL A 94 3.22 -13.85 -6.19
N CYS A 95 2.04 -13.24 -6.36
CA CYS A 95 1.13 -13.57 -7.48
C CYS A 95 1.78 -13.30 -8.86
N ARG A 96 2.61 -12.26 -8.98
CA ARG A 96 3.33 -11.87 -10.19
C ARG A 96 4.43 -12.86 -10.59
N HIS A 97 5.23 -13.33 -9.64
CA HIS A 97 6.50 -14.06 -9.89
C HIS A 97 6.48 -15.54 -9.49
N LEU A 98 5.57 -15.94 -8.60
CA LEU A 98 5.41 -17.32 -8.10
C LEU A 98 4.02 -17.90 -8.42
N GLY A 99 3.00 -17.04 -8.48
CA GLY A 99 1.60 -17.41 -8.69
C GLY A 99 0.84 -17.62 -7.37
N ARG A 100 -0.49 -17.49 -7.41
CA ARG A 100 -1.38 -17.60 -6.23
C ARG A 100 -1.33 -18.98 -5.56
N ASP A 101 -0.98 -20.01 -6.33
CA ASP A 101 -0.95 -21.42 -5.90
C ASP A 101 0.40 -21.85 -5.33
N TRP A 102 1.42 -20.99 -5.40
CA TRP A 102 2.66 -21.22 -4.66
C TRP A 102 2.39 -21.24 -3.15
N ARG A 103 3.09 -22.15 -2.46
CA ARG A 103 3.09 -22.30 -1.00
C ARG A 103 4.54 -22.39 -0.52
N TRP A 104 4.81 -21.73 0.59
CA TRP A 104 6.06 -21.91 1.34
C TRP A 104 6.05 -23.26 2.05
N THR A 105 7.23 -23.77 2.37
CA THR A 105 7.36 -24.91 3.29
C THR A 105 8.73 -24.80 3.93
N GLN A 106 8.76 -24.79 5.28
CA GLN A 106 10.00 -24.76 6.04
C GLN A 106 10.94 -25.89 5.58
N ARG A 107 12.25 -25.60 5.49
CA ARG A 107 13.30 -26.54 5.09
C ARG A 107 13.21 -27.10 3.65
N LYS A 108 12.27 -26.65 2.82
CA LYS A 108 12.31 -26.89 1.36
C LYS A 108 13.00 -25.72 0.67
N ARG A 109 13.83 -26.00 -0.34
CA ARG A 109 14.43 -24.96 -1.19
C ARG A 109 13.31 -24.24 -1.95
N GLN A 110 13.21 -22.93 -1.75
CA GLN A 110 12.30 -22.06 -2.48
C GLN A 110 12.92 -21.63 -3.84
N PRO A 111 12.10 -21.20 -4.83
CA PRO A 111 12.59 -20.66 -6.09
C PRO A 111 13.46 -19.41 -5.89
N ASP A 112 14.44 -19.16 -6.75
CA ASP A 112 15.29 -17.97 -6.62
C ASP A 112 14.46 -16.66 -6.76
N SER A 113 13.34 -16.69 -7.50
CA SER A 113 12.38 -15.59 -7.57
C SER A 113 11.67 -15.28 -6.24
N TYR A 114 11.51 -16.26 -5.34
CA TYR A 114 10.97 -16.03 -4.00
C TYR A 114 11.95 -15.19 -3.16
N PHE A 115 13.24 -15.55 -3.18
CA PHE A 115 14.27 -14.77 -2.50
C PHE A 115 14.42 -13.37 -3.10
N ASN A 116 14.26 -13.20 -4.42
CA ASN A 116 14.21 -11.87 -5.04
C ASN A 116 13.01 -11.02 -4.57
N VAL A 117 11.83 -11.63 -4.39
CA VAL A 117 10.66 -10.94 -3.80
C VAL A 117 10.96 -10.57 -2.34
N LEU A 118 11.39 -11.51 -1.50
CA LEU A 118 11.70 -11.26 -0.09
C LEU A 118 12.79 -10.17 0.07
N ASN A 119 13.85 -10.25 -0.72
CA ASN A 119 14.95 -9.28 -0.74
C ASN A 119 14.46 -7.84 -1.02
N ALA A 120 13.38 -7.66 -1.78
CA ALA A 120 12.81 -6.34 -2.06
C ALA A 120 12.20 -5.65 -0.82
N PHE A 121 11.93 -6.37 0.28
CA PHE A 121 11.30 -5.84 1.50
C PHE A 121 12.19 -5.82 2.74
N ILE A 122 13.39 -6.42 2.69
CA ILE A 122 14.35 -6.43 3.81
C ILE A 122 14.67 -5.00 4.26
N ASP A 123 14.92 -4.81 5.56
CA ASP A 123 15.14 -3.51 6.20
C ASP A 123 16.52 -2.88 5.89
N ARG A 124 16.76 -2.62 4.60
CA ARG A 124 17.94 -1.92 4.10
C ARG A 124 17.55 -0.94 3.00
N LYS A 125 18.34 0.12 2.86
CA LYS A 125 18.10 1.20 1.87
C LYS A 125 18.23 0.76 0.39
N ASP A 126 18.86 -0.38 0.12
CA ASP A 126 19.05 -0.95 -1.23
C ASP A 126 17.88 -1.83 -1.70
N SER A 127 16.99 -2.23 -0.79
CA SER A 127 15.76 -2.96 -1.08
C SER A 127 14.61 -2.01 -1.48
N TYR A 128 13.95 -2.27 -2.62
CA TYR A 128 12.96 -1.36 -3.26
C TYR A 128 11.83 -0.88 -2.34
N TYR A 129 11.31 -1.77 -1.50
CA TYR A 129 10.12 -1.57 -0.66
C TYR A 129 10.46 -1.75 0.82
N SER A 130 11.70 -1.48 1.21
CA SER A 130 12.11 -1.51 2.62
C SER A 130 11.41 -0.43 3.45
N ILE A 131 11.42 -0.61 4.78
CA ILE A 131 10.94 0.41 5.71
C ILE A 131 11.65 1.76 5.50
N HIS A 132 12.93 1.75 5.12
CA HIS A 132 13.72 2.92 4.75
C HIS A 132 13.13 3.65 3.55
N GLN A 133 12.91 2.93 2.45
CA GLN A 133 12.40 3.52 1.21
C GLN A 133 10.96 4.01 1.37
N ILE A 134 10.11 3.26 2.08
CA ILE A 134 8.72 3.66 2.35
C ILE A 134 8.69 4.93 3.23
N ALA A 135 9.42 4.94 4.35
CA ALA A 135 9.45 6.10 5.25
C ALA A 135 10.07 7.35 4.59
N GLN A 136 11.12 7.18 3.78
CA GLN A 136 11.77 8.29 3.08
C GLN A 136 10.90 8.85 1.95
N MET A 137 10.21 7.98 1.19
CA MET A 137 9.31 8.40 0.11
C MET A 137 8.06 9.12 0.63
N GLY A 138 7.53 8.71 1.79
CA GLY A 138 6.39 9.38 2.42
C GLY A 138 6.66 10.80 2.92
N VAL A 139 7.93 11.23 3.05
CA VAL A 139 8.27 12.65 3.22
C VAL A 139 7.73 13.48 2.04
N GLY A 140 7.75 12.92 0.83
CA GLY A 140 7.12 13.51 -0.37
C GLY A 140 5.59 13.45 -0.39
N GLU A 141 4.96 12.79 0.58
CA GLU A 141 3.50 12.80 0.85
C GLU A 141 3.17 13.67 2.09
N GLY A 142 4.13 14.46 2.60
CA GLY A 142 3.95 15.28 3.79
C GLY A 142 3.95 14.50 5.10
N LYS A 143 4.55 13.30 5.14
CA LYS A 143 4.72 12.50 6.36
C LYS A 143 6.16 12.49 6.84
N SER A 144 6.39 12.90 8.08
CA SER A 144 7.70 12.75 8.72
C SER A 144 8.04 11.28 8.95
N ILE A 145 9.34 10.94 8.93
CA ILE A 145 9.83 9.63 9.39
C ILE A 145 9.42 9.48 10.86
N GLY A 146 8.92 8.30 11.24
CA GLY A 146 8.34 8.07 12.58
C GLY A 146 6.83 8.37 12.69
N GLN A 147 6.18 8.93 11.67
CA GLN A 147 4.75 9.21 11.70
C GLN A 147 3.92 8.03 11.15
N TRP A 148 2.79 7.73 11.79
CA TRP A 148 1.83 6.74 11.28
C TRP A 148 1.13 7.20 10.00
N TYR A 149 0.90 6.26 9.08
CA TYR A 149 0.28 6.48 7.76
C TYR A 149 -1.13 5.89 7.73
N GLY A 150 -2.05 6.51 6.98
CA GLY A 150 -3.31 5.87 6.61
C GLY A 150 -3.15 5.01 5.34
N PRO A 151 -4.12 4.13 5.01
CA PRO A 151 -4.08 3.24 3.85
C PRO A 151 -3.79 3.95 2.51
N ASN A 152 -4.41 5.11 2.26
CA ASN A 152 -4.14 5.89 1.04
C ASN A 152 -2.67 6.34 0.96
N THR A 153 -2.08 6.84 2.05
CA THR A 153 -0.71 7.36 2.02
C THR A 153 0.31 6.25 1.71
N VAL A 154 0.17 5.08 2.33
CA VAL A 154 1.07 3.95 2.02
C VAL A 154 0.87 3.43 0.59
N ALA A 155 -0.37 3.45 0.07
CA ALA A 155 -0.65 3.14 -1.33
C ALA A 155 0.08 4.09 -2.29
N GLN A 156 0.00 5.42 -2.09
CA GLN A 156 0.69 6.41 -2.93
C GLN A 156 2.21 6.24 -2.89
N VAL A 157 2.77 5.94 -1.72
CA VAL A 157 4.20 5.63 -1.56
C VAL A 157 4.61 4.39 -2.34
N LEU A 158 3.86 3.29 -2.22
CA LEU A 158 4.14 2.05 -2.96
C LEU A 158 4.06 2.26 -4.48
N LYS A 159 3.08 3.04 -4.96
CA LYS A 159 2.98 3.44 -6.38
C LYS A 159 4.20 4.21 -6.87
N LYS A 160 4.78 5.09 -6.05
CA LYS A 160 6.02 5.81 -6.39
C LYS A 160 7.25 4.90 -6.38
N LEU A 161 7.36 4.00 -5.40
CA LEU A 161 8.48 3.05 -5.30
C LEU A 161 8.49 2.02 -6.44
N ALA A 162 7.31 1.54 -6.86
CA ALA A 162 7.17 0.57 -7.95
C ALA A 162 7.67 1.07 -9.33
N VAL A 163 7.93 2.38 -9.49
CA VAL A 163 8.57 2.94 -10.69
C VAL A 163 10.03 2.47 -10.83
N PHE A 164 10.72 2.20 -9.72
CA PHE A 164 12.13 1.78 -9.70
C PHE A 164 12.30 0.26 -9.89
N ASP A 165 11.27 -0.54 -9.58
CA ASP A 165 11.26 -1.99 -9.77
C ASP A 165 10.96 -2.38 -11.23
N THR A 166 11.99 -2.26 -12.05
CA THR A 166 11.97 -2.65 -13.47
C THR A 166 11.84 -4.17 -13.68
N TRP A 167 12.12 -5.00 -12.67
CA TRP A 167 11.99 -6.46 -12.74
C TRP A 167 10.52 -6.91 -12.66
N SER A 168 9.76 -6.37 -11.71
CA SER A 168 8.33 -6.65 -11.59
C SER A 168 7.51 -5.88 -12.66
N ALA A 169 7.96 -4.66 -13.02
CA ALA A 169 7.39 -3.77 -14.04
C ALA A 169 5.90 -3.44 -13.84
N LEU A 170 5.43 -3.46 -12.60
CA LEU A 170 4.01 -3.36 -12.21
C LEU A 170 3.39 -2.03 -12.64
N ALA A 171 2.13 -2.07 -13.04
CA ALA A 171 1.28 -0.88 -13.14
C ALA A 171 0.53 -0.72 -11.81
N VAL A 172 0.79 0.34 -11.04
CA VAL A 172 0.09 0.58 -9.77
C VAL A 172 -0.94 1.70 -9.96
N HIS A 173 -2.22 1.34 -9.91
CA HIS A 173 -3.34 2.28 -9.95
C HIS A 173 -3.95 2.44 -8.56
N ILE A 174 -4.29 3.67 -8.19
CA ILE A 174 -4.96 3.99 -6.93
C ILE A 174 -6.23 4.73 -7.30
N ALA A 175 -7.37 4.07 -7.11
CA ALA A 175 -8.67 4.62 -7.47
C ALA A 175 -9.17 5.55 -6.36
N MET A 176 -9.24 6.84 -6.67
CA MET A 176 -9.77 7.87 -5.76
C MET A 176 -11.28 8.04 -5.96
N ASP A 177 -11.91 8.85 -5.09
CA ASP A 177 -13.32 9.27 -5.22
C ASP A 177 -14.31 8.10 -5.42
N ASN A 178 -13.99 6.95 -4.84
CA ASN A 178 -14.74 5.71 -4.94
C ASN A 178 -15.10 5.34 -6.40
N THR A 179 -14.21 5.63 -7.36
CA THR A 179 -14.49 5.44 -8.79
C THR A 179 -13.28 4.82 -9.50
N VAL A 180 -13.52 3.68 -10.16
CA VAL A 180 -12.51 2.97 -10.95
C VAL A 180 -12.77 3.26 -12.43
N VAL A 181 -11.94 4.11 -13.03
CA VAL A 181 -12.03 4.49 -14.45
C VAL A 181 -11.30 3.45 -15.29
N MET A 182 -12.05 2.61 -16.01
CA MET A 182 -11.48 1.47 -16.74
C MET A 182 -10.53 1.90 -17.87
N GLU A 183 -10.78 3.05 -18.51
CA GLU A 183 -9.93 3.57 -19.58
C GLU A 183 -8.54 3.98 -19.05
N ASP A 184 -8.48 4.61 -17.88
CA ASP A 184 -7.22 5.05 -17.26
C ASP A 184 -6.35 3.87 -16.83
N ILE A 185 -6.97 2.78 -16.36
CA ILE A 185 -6.29 1.52 -16.09
C ILE A 185 -5.73 0.91 -17.38
N ARG A 186 -6.54 0.78 -18.44
CA ARG A 186 -6.05 0.23 -19.73
C ARG A 186 -4.92 1.09 -20.30
N ARG A 187 -5.01 2.42 -20.19
CA ARG A 187 -3.96 3.36 -20.60
C ARG A 187 -2.67 3.21 -19.77
N LEU A 188 -2.78 3.00 -18.46
CA LEU A 188 -1.64 2.78 -17.56
C LEU A 188 -0.95 1.43 -17.85
N CYS A 189 -1.72 0.35 -18.01
CA CYS A 189 -1.19 -1.00 -18.17
C CYS A 189 -0.64 -1.27 -19.58
N ARG A 190 -1.20 -0.64 -20.62
CA ARG A 190 -0.65 -0.65 -21.99
C ARG A 190 0.40 0.46 -22.22
N GLY A 191 0.67 1.31 -21.23
CA GLY A 191 1.68 2.36 -21.33
C GLY A 191 3.10 1.79 -21.21
N SER A 192 4.03 2.30 -22.02
CA SER A 192 5.46 2.03 -21.85
C SER A 192 5.92 2.44 -20.45
N LEU A 193 6.91 1.74 -19.90
CA LEU A 193 7.62 2.17 -18.69
C LEU A 193 8.14 3.60 -18.89
N PRO A 194 7.91 4.53 -17.95
CA PRO A 194 8.59 5.83 -17.97
C PRO A 194 10.09 5.60 -17.92
N CYS A 195 10.83 6.03 -18.94
CA CYS A 195 12.28 5.88 -18.97
C CYS A 195 12.91 6.74 -17.86
N ALA A 196 13.29 6.11 -16.75
CA ALA A 196 14.08 6.73 -15.70
C ALA A 196 15.47 7.09 -16.23
N GLY A 197 15.60 8.30 -16.78
CA GLY A 197 16.85 8.79 -17.36
C GLY A 197 16.71 9.85 -18.46
N ALA A 198 15.52 10.07 -19.03
CA ALA A 198 15.30 11.10 -20.05
C ALA A 198 15.20 12.52 -19.47
N ALA A 199 16.19 12.94 -18.69
CA ALA A 199 16.42 14.36 -18.43
C ALA A 199 16.88 15.01 -19.75
N ALA A 200 16.10 15.96 -20.25
CA ALA A 200 16.40 16.63 -21.50
C ALA A 200 17.71 17.43 -21.40
N LEU A 201 18.80 16.89 -21.95
CA LEU A 201 19.95 17.69 -22.34
C LEU A 201 19.49 18.64 -23.47
N PRO A 202 19.82 19.94 -23.42
CA PRO A 202 19.54 20.83 -24.53
C PRO A 202 20.31 20.33 -25.77
N ALA A 203 19.59 20.13 -26.87
CA ALA A 203 20.16 19.64 -28.11
C ALA A 203 21.08 20.71 -28.72
N ASP A 204 22.39 20.55 -28.55
CA ASP A 204 23.37 21.43 -29.19
C ASP A 204 23.50 21.10 -30.69
N SER A 205 23.52 22.15 -31.49
CA SER A 205 23.25 22.09 -32.93
C SER A 205 24.52 21.89 -33.76
N SER A 206 25.04 20.67 -33.85
CA SER A 206 25.74 20.18 -35.05
C SER A 206 26.30 18.74 -34.92
N ARG A 207 25.72 17.81 -35.67
CA ARG A 207 26.44 16.69 -36.34
C ARG A 207 25.53 15.95 -37.32
N HIS A 208 25.80 16.15 -38.61
CA HIS A 208 25.26 15.29 -39.66
C HIS A 208 26.06 13.99 -39.68
N CYS A 209 25.40 12.86 -39.41
CA CYS A 209 25.87 11.53 -39.77
C CYS A 209 24.69 10.76 -40.37
N ASN A 210 24.80 10.29 -41.60
CA ASN A 210 23.69 9.65 -42.30
C ASN A 210 23.37 8.26 -41.72
N GLY A 211 22.09 7.98 -41.52
CA GLY A 211 21.62 6.67 -41.05
C GLY A 211 20.11 6.62 -40.90
N PHE A 212 19.37 6.52 -42.01
CA PHE A 212 17.96 6.13 -41.99
C PHE A 212 17.85 4.71 -41.42
N PRO A 213 17.10 4.48 -40.32
CA PRO A 213 16.44 3.20 -40.14
C PRO A 213 15.31 3.14 -41.17
N ALA A 214 15.38 2.19 -42.10
CA ALA A 214 14.29 1.98 -43.04
C ALA A 214 13.01 1.61 -42.28
N GLY A 215 11.88 2.17 -42.74
CA GLY A 215 10.51 1.75 -42.40
C GLY A 215 10.32 1.17 -40.99
N ALA A 216 10.09 2.05 -40.01
CA ALA A 216 9.31 1.64 -38.84
C ALA A 216 7.88 1.33 -39.33
N GLU A 217 7.66 0.10 -39.78
CA GLU A 217 6.32 -0.44 -39.93
C GLU A 217 5.61 -0.22 -38.59
N VAL A 218 4.50 0.53 -38.63
CA VAL A 218 3.61 0.65 -37.49
C VAL A 218 2.84 -0.66 -37.39
N THR A 219 3.56 -1.74 -37.05
CA THR A 219 2.93 -2.98 -36.64
C THR A 219 2.10 -2.63 -35.42
N ASN A 220 0.78 -2.78 -35.53
CA ASN A 220 -0.18 -2.50 -34.47
C ASN A 220 -0.11 -3.59 -33.37
N ARG A 221 1.11 -3.85 -32.88
CA ARG A 221 1.38 -4.68 -31.71
C ARG A 221 0.95 -3.86 -30.51
N LEU A 222 -0.26 -4.14 -30.03
CA LEU A 222 -0.75 -3.70 -28.72
C LEU A 222 0.38 -3.90 -27.71
N ALA A 223 0.76 -2.83 -27.03
CA ALA A 223 1.82 -2.87 -26.04
C ALA A 223 1.47 -3.91 -24.95
N PRO A 224 2.45 -4.71 -24.49
CA PRO A 224 2.19 -5.80 -23.55
C PRO A 224 1.62 -5.26 -22.24
N TRP A 225 0.55 -5.90 -21.75
CA TRP A 225 -0.09 -5.54 -20.49
C TRP A 225 0.90 -5.66 -19.32
N ARG A 226 1.17 -4.54 -18.65
CA ARG A 226 1.87 -4.51 -17.37
C ARG A 226 0.94 -5.02 -16.27
N PRO A 227 1.35 -6.05 -15.50
CA PRO A 227 0.55 -6.58 -14.39
C PRO A 227 0.11 -5.47 -13.43
N LEU A 228 -1.20 -5.40 -13.21
CA LEU A 228 -1.86 -4.33 -12.46
C LEU A 228 -1.93 -4.68 -10.97
N VAL A 229 -1.49 -3.75 -10.14
CA VAL A 229 -1.89 -3.65 -8.73
C VAL A 229 -2.89 -2.50 -8.63
N LEU A 230 -4.15 -2.83 -8.37
CA LEU A 230 -5.22 -1.87 -8.15
C LEU A 230 -5.46 -1.76 -6.64
N LEU A 231 -5.29 -0.55 -6.09
CA LEU A 231 -5.61 -0.22 -4.70
C LEU A 231 -6.79 0.76 -4.68
N ILE A 232 -7.75 0.52 -3.80
CA ILE A 232 -8.96 1.34 -3.67
C ILE A 232 -9.07 1.77 -2.19
N PRO A 233 -8.54 2.96 -1.82
CA PRO A 233 -8.72 3.54 -0.50
C PRO A 233 -10.18 3.96 -0.29
N LEU A 234 -10.77 3.61 0.85
CA LEU A 234 -12.19 3.81 1.15
C LEU A 234 -12.40 4.30 2.59
N ARG A 235 -13.52 5.00 2.80
CA ARG A 235 -14.05 5.30 4.13
C ARG A 235 -15.48 4.75 4.24
N LEU A 236 -15.64 3.61 4.93
CA LEU A 236 -16.90 2.85 4.98
C LEU A 236 -17.89 3.29 6.09
N GLY A 237 -17.57 4.37 6.79
CA GLY A 237 -18.36 4.90 7.91
C GLY A 237 -17.66 6.03 8.65
N LEU A 238 -18.31 6.58 9.68
CA LEU A 238 -17.77 7.69 10.47
C LEU A 238 -16.85 7.20 11.58
N THR A 239 -17.34 6.27 12.40
CA THR A 239 -16.62 5.62 13.51
C THR A 239 -16.40 4.14 13.23
N ASP A 240 -17.47 3.47 12.79
CA ASP A 240 -17.55 2.02 12.58
C ASP A 240 -18.00 1.73 11.13
N ILE A 241 -17.79 0.52 10.64
CA ILE A 241 -18.27 0.10 9.31
C ILE A 241 -19.81 0.05 9.28
N ASN A 242 -20.42 0.58 8.20
CA ASN A 242 -21.86 0.42 8.01
C ASN A 242 -22.19 -1.03 7.59
N GLU A 243 -23.12 -1.70 8.27
CA GLU A 243 -23.53 -3.09 8.00
C GLU A 243 -23.89 -3.35 6.53
N ALA A 244 -24.46 -2.37 5.83
CA ALA A 244 -24.80 -2.48 4.40
C ALA A 244 -23.59 -2.74 3.48
N TYR A 245 -22.37 -2.59 4.01
CA TYR A 245 -21.11 -2.84 3.30
C TYR A 245 -20.48 -4.20 3.62
N VAL A 246 -20.88 -4.89 4.70
CA VAL A 246 -20.25 -6.14 5.17
C VAL A 246 -20.24 -7.23 4.10
N GLU A 247 -21.36 -7.46 3.43
CA GLU A 247 -21.46 -8.46 2.35
C GLU A 247 -20.59 -8.10 1.13
N THR A 248 -20.41 -6.80 0.87
CA THR A 248 -19.51 -6.35 -0.21
C THR A 248 -18.03 -6.49 0.18
N LEU A 249 -17.67 -6.32 1.47
CA LEU A 249 -16.33 -6.63 1.99
C LEU A 249 -16.00 -8.11 1.79
N LYS A 250 -16.90 -9.00 2.22
CA LYS A 250 -16.75 -10.46 2.06
C LYS A 250 -16.47 -10.83 0.61
N ARG A 251 -17.27 -10.30 -0.33
CA ARG A 251 -17.08 -10.51 -1.77
C ARG A 251 -15.73 -10.03 -2.30
N CYS A 252 -15.12 -8.99 -1.73
CA CYS A 252 -13.77 -8.57 -2.12
C CYS A 252 -12.70 -9.63 -1.80
N PHE A 253 -12.89 -10.47 -0.78
CA PHE A 253 -12.01 -11.60 -0.47
C PHE A 253 -12.29 -12.85 -1.31
N MET A 254 -13.45 -12.94 -1.96
CA MET A 254 -13.86 -14.09 -2.78
C MET A 254 -13.31 -14.05 -4.22
N MET A 255 -12.94 -12.87 -4.72
CA MET A 255 -12.44 -12.70 -6.10
C MET A 255 -11.05 -13.34 -6.28
N PRO A 256 -10.77 -14.10 -7.36
CA PRO A 256 -9.44 -14.65 -7.66
C PRO A 256 -8.30 -13.61 -7.69
N GLN A 257 -8.63 -12.37 -8.04
CA GLN A 257 -7.72 -11.22 -8.08
C GLN A 257 -7.44 -10.63 -6.69
N SER A 258 -8.10 -11.08 -5.62
CA SER A 258 -8.03 -10.45 -4.30
C SER A 258 -6.61 -10.44 -3.73
N LEU A 259 -6.13 -9.24 -3.39
CA LEU A 259 -4.96 -9.06 -2.52
C LEU A 259 -5.37 -8.84 -1.07
N GLY A 260 -6.66 -8.86 -0.74
CA GLY A 260 -7.16 -8.56 0.60
C GLY A 260 -7.26 -7.06 0.88
N VAL A 261 -7.17 -6.69 2.16
CA VAL A 261 -7.45 -5.32 2.64
C VAL A 261 -6.39 -4.92 3.68
N ILE A 262 -5.90 -3.68 3.60
CA ILE A 262 -5.15 -3.05 4.69
C ILE A 262 -5.99 -2.00 5.38
N GLY A 263 -5.92 -1.91 6.71
CA GLY A 263 -6.74 -0.99 7.48
C GLY A 263 -6.42 -1.03 8.96
N GLY A 264 -7.27 -0.38 9.76
CA GLY A 264 -7.13 -0.31 11.22
C GLY A 264 -6.85 1.08 11.75
N LYS A 265 -6.86 1.19 13.08
CA LYS A 265 -6.71 2.45 13.83
C LYS A 265 -5.25 2.91 13.84
N PRO A 266 -4.96 4.18 14.17
CA PRO A 266 -3.60 4.62 14.46
C PRO A 266 -2.89 3.65 15.40
N ASN A 267 -1.68 3.22 15.02
CA ASN A 267 -0.84 2.29 15.77
C ASN A 267 -1.44 0.86 15.98
N SER A 268 -2.56 0.54 15.35
CA SER A 268 -3.21 -0.79 15.34
C SER A 268 -3.70 -1.13 13.92
N ALA A 269 -2.74 -1.37 13.03
CA ALA A 269 -2.99 -1.62 11.60
C ALA A 269 -2.75 -3.08 11.25
N HIS A 270 -3.65 -3.66 10.46
CA HIS A 270 -3.66 -5.09 10.12
C HIS A 270 -3.75 -5.32 8.61
N TYR A 271 -3.23 -6.46 8.16
CA TYR A 271 -3.42 -6.93 6.79
C TYR A 271 -4.44 -8.09 6.77
N PHE A 272 -5.68 -7.76 6.41
CA PHE A 272 -6.77 -8.72 6.28
C PHE A 272 -6.60 -9.51 4.98
N ILE A 273 -6.54 -10.84 5.11
CA ILE A 273 -6.32 -11.77 4.00
C ILE A 273 -7.59 -12.57 3.66
N GLY A 274 -8.60 -12.54 4.53
CA GLY A 274 -9.73 -13.44 4.42
C GLY A 274 -10.83 -13.20 5.45
N TYR A 275 -11.80 -14.11 5.48
CA TYR A 275 -12.86 -14.14 6.49
C TYR A 275 -13.40 -15.55 6.71
N VAL A 276 -14.06 -15.76 7.85
CA VAL A 276 -14.89 -16.94 8.16
C VAL A 276 -16.09 -16.47 8.98
N GLY A 277 -17.31 -16.84 8.59
CA GLY A 277 -18.54 -16.32 9.22
C GLY A 277 -18.60 -14.79 9.23
N GLU A 278 -18.61 -14.20 10.43
CA GLU A 278 -18.56 -12.74 10.67
C GLU A 278 -17.18 -12.23 11.16
N GLU A 279 -16.13 -13.04 11.06
CA GLU A 279 -14.77 -12.67 11.46
C GLU A 279 -13.84 -12.49 10.27
N LEU A 280 -13.00 -11.45 10.32
CA LEU A 280 -11.89 -11.25 9.39
C LEU A 280 -10.66 -12.02 9.87
N ILE A 281 -9.94 -12.62 8.92
CA ILE A 281 -8.67 -13.30 9.14
C ILE A 281 -7.55 -12.36 8.70
N TYR A 282 -6.55 -12.13 9.55
CA TYR A 282 -5.49 -11.16 9.28
C TYR A 282 -4.09 -11.58 9.72
N LEU A 283 -3.10 -10.89 9.15
CA LEU A 283 -1.71 -10.90 9.58
C LEU A 283 -1.42 -9.60 10.35
N ASP A 284 -0.86 -9.77 11.54
CA ASP A 284 -0.61 -8.71 12.50
C ASP A 284 0.89 -8.32 12.52
N PRO A 285 1.26 -7.04 12.31
CA PRO A 285 2.66 -6.61 12.31
C PRO A 285 3.24 -6.27 13.69
N HIS A 286 2.44 -6.29 14.76
CA HIS A 286 2.76 -5.75 16.09
C HIS A 286 3.59 -6.71 16.95
N THR A 287 4.69 -7.24 16.39
CA THR A 287 5.76 -7.88 17.17
C THR A 287 7.15 -7.48 16.70
N THR A 288 8.08 -7.24 17.64
CA THR A 288 9.39 -6.64 17.34
C THR A 288 10.49 -7.68 17.20
N GLN A 289 10.71 -8.13 15.97
CA GLN A 289 11.76 -9.08 15.61
C GLN A 289 13.11 -8.37 15.36
N PRO A 290 14.28 -9.00 15.54
CA PRO A 290 15.55 -8.46 15.05
C PRO A 290 15.54 -8.31 13.52
N ALA A 291 16.23 -7.31 12.98
CA ALA A 291 16.52 -7.23 11.55
C ALA A 291 17.32 -8.45 11.09
N VAL A 292 17.05 -8.95 9.88
CA VAL A 292 17.77 -10.12 9.34
C VAL A 292 19.08 -9.66 8.70
N GLU A 293 20.18 -10.19 9.22
CA GLU A 293 21.51 -10.02 8.64
C GLU A 293 21.73 -11.02 7.50
N PHE A 294 22.42 -10.59 6.45
CA PHE A 294 22.86 -11.47 5.37
C PHE A 294 24.19 -12.10 5.78
N THR A 295 24.29 -13.43 5.67
CA THR A 295 25.60 -14.09 5.62
C THR A 295 26.20 -13.93 4.22
N ASP A 296 27.50 -14.22 4.04
CA ASP A 296 28.14 -14.18 2.71
C ASP A 296 27.60 -15.23 1.72
N SER A 297 26.73 -16.14 2.19
CA SER A 297 25.96 -17.03 1.33
C SER A 297 24.65 -16.35 0.89
N CYS A 298 24.20 -16.60 -0.35
CA CYS A 298 22.98 -16.04 -0.94
C CYS A 298 21.66 -16.55 -0.30
N PHE A 299 21.71 -16.97 0.97
CA PHE A 299 20.60 -17.52 1.74
C PHE A 299 20.12 -16.48 2.76
N ILE A 300 18.86 -16.08 2.62
CA ILE A 300 18.15 -15.27 3.63
C ILE A 300 17.43 -16.25 4.56
N PRO A 301 17.70 -16.26 5.88
CA PRO A 301 16.90 -17.03 6.83
C PRO A 301 15.48 -16.43 6.87
N ASP A 302 14.51 -17.19 6.39
CA ASP A 302 13.20 -16.70 5.98
C ASP A 302 12.09 -16.97 7.00
N GLU A 303 12.35 -17.77 8.04
CA GLU A 303 11.34 -18.23 8.99
C GLU A 303 10.64 -17.08 9.73
N SER A 304 11.36 -15.98 9.96
CA SER A 304 10.82 -14.76 10.59
C SER A 304 9.86 -13.94 9.71
N PHE A 305 9.74 -14.30 8.42
CA PHE A 305 8.82 -13.69 7.46
C PHE A 305 7.62 -14.59 7.12
N HIS A 306 7.40 -15.66 7.90
CA HIS A 306 6.30 -16.59 7.72
C HIS A 306 5.56 -16.79 9.04
N CYS A 307 4.30 -16.33 9.09
CA CYS A 307 3.42 -16.41 10.25
C CYS A 307 3.03 -17.87 10.53
N GLN A 308 3.59 -18.47 11.58
CA GLN A 308 3.41 -19.89 11.92
C GLN A 308 2.52 -20.12 13.17
N HIS A 309 2.05 -19.06 13.84
CA HIS A 309 1.03 -19.16 14.87
C HIS A 309 -0.39 -19.26 14.24
N PRO A 310 -1.43 -19.67 15.00
CA PRO A 310 -2.81 -19.64 14.51
C PRO A 310 -3.18 -18.27 13.93
N PRO A 311 -3.91 -18.20 12.81
CA PRO A 311 -4.24 -16.92 12.18
C PRO A 311 -5.13 -16.07 13.07
N SER A 312 -4.76 -14.80 13.25
CA SER A 312 -5.53 -13.86 14.06
C SER A 312 -6.90 -13.58 13.42
N ARG A 313 -7.93 -13.54 14.27
CA ARG A 313 -9.34 -13.29 13.92
C ARG A 313 -9.86 -12.09 14.69
N MET A 314 -10.78 -11.32 14.09
CA MET A 314 -11.55 -10.26 14.76
C MET A 314 -12.91 -10.09 14.10
N SER A 315 -13.89 -9.56 14.84
CA SER A 315 -15.23 -9.29 14.28
C SER A 315 -15.16 -8.25 13.16
N ILE A 316 -15.91 -8.44 12.08
CA ILE A 316 -16.03 -7.44 11.00
C ILE A 316 -16.56 -6.10 11.55
N GLY A 317 -17.39 -6.12 12.60
CA GLY A 317 -17.92 -4.91 13.23
C GLY A 317 -16.87 -4.05 13.94
N GLU A 318 -15.70 -4.60 14.26
CA GLU A 318 -14.60 -3.89 14.94
C GLU A 318 -13.61 -3.21 13.97
N LEU A 319 -13.75 -3.47 12.67
CA LEU A 319 -12.91 -2.92 11.60
C LEU A 319 -13.03 -1.39 11.52
N ASP A 320 -11.89 -0.68 11.58
CA ASP A 320 -11.88 0.77 11.32
C ASP A 320 -12.35 1.05 9.88
N PRO A 321 -13.31 1.99 9.68
CA PRO A 321 -13.83 2.26 8.35
C PRO A 321 -12.81 2.85 7.37
N SER A 322 -11.60 3.28 7.78
CA SER A 322 -10.50 3.65 6.88
C SER A 322 -9.73 2.40 6.42
N ILE A 323 -9.94 2.00 5.18
CA ILE A 323 -9.26 0.85 4.57
C ILE A 323 -8.66 1.18 3.19
N ALA A 324 -7.86 0.29 2.65
CA ALA A 324 -7.64 0.16 1.21
C ALA A 324 -7.75 -1.31 0.79
N VAL A 325 -8.63 -1.58 -0.19
CA VAL A 325 -8.81 -2.90 -0.81
C VAL A 325 -7.80 -3.05 -1.95
N GLY A 326 -7.18 -4.22 -2.09
CA GLY A 326 -6.26 -4.52 -3.18
C GLY A 326 -6.74 -5.61 -4.12
N PHE A 327 -6.46 -5.44 -5.42
CA PHE A 327 -6.65 -6.45 -6.46
C PHE A 327 -5.42 -6.53 -7.38
N PHE A 328 -5.11 -7.73 -7.87
CA PHE A 328 -4.03 -8.00 -8.80
C PHE A 328 -4.55 -8.63 -10.10
N CYS A 329 -4.30 -7.97 -11.22
CA CYS A 329 -4.68 -8.45 -12.55
C CYS A 329 -3.42 -8.63 -13.41
N LYS A 330 -2.95 -9.88 -13.54
CA LYS A 330 -1.69 -10.21 -14.21
C LYS A 330 -1.74 -9.93 -15.72
N THR A 331 -2.93 -10.08 -16.31
CA THR A 331 -3.25 -9.89 -17.72
C THR A 331 -4.46 -8.97 -17.85
N GLU A 332 -4.74 -8.49 -19.07
CA GLU A 332 -5.95 -7.72 -19.36
C GLU A 332 -7.23 -8.57 -19.16
N GLY A 333 -7.15 -9.88 -19.44
CA GLY A 333 -8.26 -10.81 -19.19
C GLY A 333 -8.62 -10.93 -17.71
N ASP A 334 -7.62 -10.94 -16.81
CA ASP A 334 -7.86 -10.94 -15.36
C ASP A 334 -8.56 -9.65 -14.90
N PHE A 335 -8.28 -8.52 -15.56
CA PHE A 335 -8.93 -7.24 -15.28
C PHE A 335 -10.36 -7.17 -15.83
N ASP A 336 -10.58 -7.68 -17.04
CA ASP A 336 -11.92 -7.78 -17.63
C ASP A 336 -12.84 -8.71 -16.82
N ASP A 337 -12.30 -9.83 -16.29
CA ASP A 337 -13.00 -10.71 -15.36
C ASP A 337 -13.31 -10.03 -14.01
N TRP A 338 -12.34 -9.31 -13.42
CA TRP A 338 -12.57 -8.51 -12.22
C TRP A 338 -13.67 -7.46 -12.43
N CYS A 339 -13.69 -6.78 -13.58
CA CYS A 339 -14.76 -5.85 -13.94
C CYS A 339 -16.12 -6.54 -14.07
N GLN A 340 -16.19 -7.79 -14.55
CA GLN A 340 -17.43 -8.58 -14.59
C GLN A 340 -17.91 -8.94 -13.18
N GLN A 341 -17.02 -9.42 -12.31
CA GLN A 341 -17.35 -9.72 -10.91
C GLN A 341 -17.88 -8.48 -10.17
N VAL A 342 -17.20 -7.33 -10.28
CA VAL A 342 -17.64 -6.06 -9.67
C VAL A 342 -19.05 -5.64 -10.15
N ARG A 343 -19.35 -5.79 -11.45
CA ARG A 343 -20.69 -5.51 -12.00
C ARG A 343 -21.76 -6.42 -11.39
N GLN A 344 -21.46 -7.69 -11.14
CA GLN A 344 -22.37 -8.64 -10.48
C GLN A 344 -22.63 -8.26 -9.02
N VAL A 345 -21.63 -7.74 -8.29
CA VAL A 345 -21.81 -7.27 -6.90
C VAL A 345 -22.77 -6.06 -6.85
N GLY A 346 -22.60 -5.09 -7.74
CA GLY A 346 -23.43 -3.87 -7.77
C GLY A 346 -24.90 -4.10 -8.15
N GLY A 347 -25.26 -5.27 -8.69
CA GLY A 347 -26.64 -5.60 -9.05
C GLY A 347 -27.54 -6.00 -7.87
N GLY A 348 -26.97 -6.35 -6.71
CA GLY A 348 -27.72 -6.84 -5.55
C GLY A 348 -27.36 -6.17 -4.21
N SER A 349 -26.38 -5.27 -4.18
CA SER A 349 -25.96 -4.55 -2.97
C SER A 349 -25.40 -3.17 -3.33
N ARG A 350 -25.35 -2.24 -2.37
CA ARG A 350 -24.72 -0.92 -2.59
C ARG A 350 -23.20 -1.09 -2.78
N ALA A 351 -22.76 -1.06 -4.04
CA ALA A 351 -21.35 -1.12 -4.40
C ALA A 351 -20.55 0.02 -3.73
N TRP A 352 -19.34 -0.32 -3.28
CA TRP A 352 -18.43 0.63 -2.63
C TRP A 352 -17.83 1.64 -3.58
N TRP A 353 -17.68 1.24 -4.84
CA TRP A 353 -17.13 2.05 -5.91
C TRP A 353 -17.91 1.86 -7.22
N GLY A 354 -17.89 2.87 -8.08
CA GLY A 354 -18.41 2.79 -9.43
C GLY A 354 -17.35 2.32 -10.43
N LEU A 355 -17.76 1.58 -11.46
CA LEU A 355 -16.96 1.42 -12.69
C LEU A 355 -17.36 2.53 -13.66
N GLY A 356 -16.40 3.38 -14.02
CA GLY A 356 -16.60 4.50 -14.96
C GLY A 356 -16.16 4.17 -16.39
N GLU A 357 -16.98 4.54 -17.37
CA GLU A 357 -16.61 4.61 -18.79
C GLU A 357 -16.40 6.07 -19.17
N GLY A 358 -15.17 6.41 -19.59
CA GLY A 358 -14.74 7.76 -19.99
C GLY A 358 -14.09 8.60 -18.88
N HIS A 359 -13.31 9.60 -19.29
CA HIS A 359 -12.71 10.60 -18.40
C HIS A 359 -13.78 11.44 -17.67
N LEU A 360 -13.57 11.68 -16.37
CA LEU A 360 -14.26 12.73 -15.61
C LEU A 360 -13.74 14.13 -15.99
N GLY A 361 -14.01 14.53 -17.24
CA GLY A 361 -13.74 15.88 -17.73
C GLY A 361 -14.67 16.91 -17.10
N VAL A 362 -14.08 17.88 -16.39
CA VAL A 362 -14.66 19.11 -15.81
C VAL A 362 -16.12 19.37 -16.21
N SER A 363 -17.06 18.99 -15.33
CA SER A 363 -18.49 19.25 -15.56
C SER A 363 -18.79 20.75 -15.52
N ARG A 364 -19.28 21.28 -16.65
CA ARG A 364 -19.77 22.67 -16.75
C ARG A 364 -21.00 22.86 -15.86
N ARG A 365 -21.10 24.03 -15.23
CA ARG A 365 -22.28 24.44 -14.45
C ARG A 365 -23.58 24.33 -15.27
N GLY A 366 -24.56 23.62 -14.70
CA GLY A 366 -25.97 24.02 -14.79
C GLY A 366 -26.88 23.19 -15.68
N SER A 367 -27.71 22.36 -15.04
CA SER A 367 -29.04 21.99 -15.54
C SER A 367 -30.01 21.89 -14.35
N ARG A 368 -31.13 22.60 -14.43
CA ARG A 368 -32.15 22.66 -13.37
C ARG A 368 -32.96 21.36 -13.34
N LEU A 369 -33.41 20.94 -12.17
CA LEU A 369 -34.53 20.01 -12.01
C LEU A 369 -35.77 20.76 -11.51
N PRO A 370 -36.99 20.38 -11.94
CA PRO A 370 -38.22 21.09 -11.63
C PRO A 370 -38.69 20.80 -10.21
N GLY A 371 -39.19 21.82 -9.52
CA GLY A 371 -39.79 21.67 -8.19
C GLY A 371 -41.28 21.36 -8.26
N HIS A 372 -41.74 20.41 -7.43
CA HIS A 372 -43.14 20.29 -7.05
C HIS A 372 -43.36 20.91 -5.67
N LEU A 373 -44.34 21.80 -5.59
CA LEU A 373 -44.76 22.52 -4.38
C LEU A 373 -45.72 21.67 -3.54
N ALA A 374 -45.53 21.69 -2.22
CA ALA A 374 -46.58 21.45 -1.24
C ALA A 374 -46.43 22.45 -0.07
N HIS A 375 -47.51 23.13 0.29
CA HIS A 375 -47.58 24.12 1.37
C HIS A 375 -47.59 23.44 2.76
N SER A 376 -46.74 23.84 3.73
CA SER A 376 -46.97 24.91 4.74
C SER A 376 -47.84 24.46 5.95
N PRO A 377 -47.84 25.10 7.14
CA PRO A 377 -46.89 26.04 7.78
C PRO A 377 -46.43 25.61 9.21
N GLN A 378 -45.42 26.28 9.80
CA GLN A 378 -45.58 27.03 11.07
C GLN A 378 -44.33 27.80 11.58
N CYS A 379 -44.61 29.03 12.04
CA CYS A 379 -43.98 29.78 13.14
C CYS A 379 -42.56 30.42 13.08
N ARG A 380 -42.59 31.75 12.88
CA ARG A 380 -42.00 32.82 13.73
C ARG A 380 -40.49 33.14 13.66
N LEU A 381 -40.17 34.11 12.79
CA LEU A 381 -39.59 35.43 13.13
C LEU A 381 -39.02 35.63 14.55
N TRP A 382 -37.76 36.10 14.62
CA TRP A 382 -37.35 37.34 15.30
C TRP A 382 -36.22 38.02 14.51
N HIS A 383 -36.09 39.35 14.62
CA HIS A 383 -35.23 40.17 13.77
C HIS A 383 -34.44 41.21 14.60
N ARG A 384 -33.16 41.43 14.23
CA ARG A 384 -32.36 42.67 14.45
C ARG A 384 -31.88 42.98 15.90
N PRO A 385 -30.94 43.94 16.12
CA PRO A 385 -29.59 44.07 15.49
C PRO A 385 -28.49 44.61 16.47
N CYS A 386 -27.33 45.02 15.92
CA CYS A 386 -26.41 46.13 16.33
C CYS A 386 -25.07 45.89 17.08
N CYS A 387 -24.04 46.53 16.49
CA CYS A 387 -22.88 47.25 17.07
C CYS A 387 -21.68 46.50 17.71
N GLY A 388 -20.46 46.92 17.29
CA GLY A 388 -19.20 46.84 18.06
C GLY A 388 -19.02 48.06 18.98
N PRO A 389 -17.81 48.42 19.49
CA PRO A 389 -16.52 48.48 18.74
C PRO A 389 -15.25 48.02 19.52
N SER A 390 -14.05 48.25 18.95
CA SER A 390 -12.69 48.48 19.58
C SER A 390 -12.22 47.55 20.73
N GLU A 391 -11.00 47.02 20.88
CA GLU A 391 -9.65 47.26 20.33
C GLU A 391 -8.72 46.10 20.86
N THR A 392 -7.39 45.99 20.75
CA THR A 392 -6.27 46.84 20.26
C THR A 392 -5.39 46.03 19.26
N ALA A 393 -4.05 45.97 19.38
CA ALA A 393 -3.14 45.25 18.48
C ALA A 393 -1.86 44.72 19.19
N SER A 394 -1.30 43.61 18.67
CA SER A 394 0.13 43.24 18.58
C SER A 394 0.26 41.71 18.41
N GLY A 395 1.14 41.15 17.61
CA GLY A 395 1.98 41.70 16.54
C GLY A 395 2.75 40.54 15.89
N VAL A 396 2.57 40.30 14.58
CA VAL A 396 3.28 39.23 13.86
C VAL A 396 3.86 39.81 12.59
N SER A 397 5.19 39.71 12.47
CA SER A 397 5.95 40.15 11.31
C SER A 397 5.65 39.27 10.10
N VAL A 398 5.24 39.91 9.00
CA VAL A 398 5.28 39.29 7.67
C VAL A 398 6.75 39.17 7.26
N VAL A 399 7.18 37.97 6.86
CA VAL A 399 8.38 37.78 6.04
C VAL A 399 7.96 37.07 4.78
N GLU A 400 8.27 37.71 3.65
CA GLU A 400 7.83 37.34 2.32
C GLU A 400 8.75 36.27 1.69
N LEU A 401 8.24 35.58 0.66
CA LEU A 401 8.89 34.44 0.02
C LEU A 401 10.06 34.84 -0.90
N ALA A 402 11.13 34.02 -0.91
CA ALA A 402 12.09 33.95 -2.02
C ALA A 402 12.60 32.50 -2.20
N PRO A 403 12.99 32.06 -3.42
CA PRO A 403 12.94 30.64 -3.79
C PRO A 403 14.28 29.88 -3.80
N CYS A 404 14.14 28.54 -3.77
CA CYS A 404 15.01 27.50 -4.33
C CYS A 404 16.51 27.82 -4.54
N GLY A 405 17.35 27.48 -3.54
CA GLY A 405 18.79 27.33 -3.73
C GLY A 405 19.16 25.96 -4.30
N CYS A 406 19.89 25.94 -5.42
CA CYS A 406 20.45 24.72 -6.01
C CYS A 406 21.59 24.14 -5.14
N TRP A 407 21.54 22.84 -4.84
CA TRP A 407 22.66 22.15 -4.19
C TRP A 407 23.64 21.61 -5.25
N PHE A 408 24.81 22.24 -5.35
CA PHE A 408 25.93 21.71 -6.11
C PHE A 408 26.60 20.56 -5.36
N ALA A 409 27.04 19.54 -6.10
CA ALA A 409 27.79 18.42 -5.55
C ALA A 409 29.20 18.87 -5.10
N GLY A 410 29.49 18.75 -3.80
CA GLY A 410 30.84 18.92 -3.27
C GLY A 410 31.72 17.71 -3.62
N ALA A 411 32.73 17.93 -4.45
CA ALA A 411 33.70 16.89 -4.79
C ALA A 411 34.60 16.54 -3.59
N ALA A 412 34.93 15.25 -3.44
CA ALA A 412 35.84 14.78 -2.39
C ALA A 412 37.28 15.29 -2.62
N PRO A 413 38.02 15.68 -1.57
CA PRO A 413 39.42 16.05 -1.69
C PRO A 413 40.27 14.82 -2.05
N ARG A 414 41.08 14.94 -3.11
CA ARG A 414 42.08 13.92 -3.48
C ARG A 414 43.27 13.96 -2.54
N ALA A 415 43.88 12.80 -2.30
CA ALA A 415 45.10 12.67 -1.52
C ALA A 415 46.27 13.48 -2.11
N ALA A 416 47.10 14.05 -1.23
CA ALA A 416 48.39 14.62 -1.59
C ALA A 416 49.44 13.50 -1.72
N PRO A 417 50.35 13.55 -2.70
CA PRO A 417 51.47 12.61 -2.80
C PRO A 417 52.69 13.08 -1.98
N ASP A 418 53.43 12.12 -1.45
CA ASP A 418 54.75 12.31 -0.84
C ASP A 418 55.79 12.86 -1.83
N GLY A 419 56.77 13.64 -1.35
CA GLY A 419 57.81 14.21 -2.23
C GLY A 419 58.95 14.99 -1.54
N CYS A 420 59.91 14.25 -0.97
CA CYS A 420 61.34 14.58 -0.81
C CYS A 420 61.83 15.97 -0.32
N VAL A 421 62.43 15.93 0.89
CA VAL A 421 63.85 16.27 1.15
C VAL A 421 64.56 17.22 0.17
N CYS A 422 64.87 18.44 0.65
CA CYS A 422 66.25 18.94 0.80
C CYS A 422 66.27 20.19 1.70
#